data_AF-A0A4R8GUT4-F1
#
_entry.id   AF-A0A4R8GUT4-F1
#
_cell.length_a   1.000
_cell.length_b   1.000
_cell.length_c   1.000
_cell.angle_alpha   90.00
_cell.angle_beta   90.00
_cell.angle_gamma   90.00
#
_symmetry.space_group_name_H-M   'P 1'
#
loop_
_entity.id
_entity.type
_entity.pdbx_description
1 polymer ?
#
loop_
_entity_poly.entity_id
_entity_poly.type
_entity_poly.pdbx_seq_one_letter_code
_entity_poly.pdbx_strand_id
1 'polypeptide(L)'
;MAEEKERLEQDQREKPMSFMAMVVITGLVGGILWSGLAYLAYVFNFTEIRPNVILEPWTIGAWKEGWLGTLISILLIGAISIVAALIYYAALRKFQSIFVGAGYGVALFLLVFFILNPIFPGISPFWDLERNTIITSICFYILFGVFVGYSISYEAQEIRGKTEDEKKARTDPDLT
;
A
#
# COMPACT_ATOMS: atom_id res chain seq x y z
N MET A 1 40.93 14.71 -2.01
CA MET A 1 40.98 13.27 -2.35
C MET A 1 40.03 12.42 -1.48
N ALA A 2 40.03 12.54 -0.14
CA ALA A 2 39.06 11.82 0.70
C ALA A 2 37.61 12.36 0.51
N GLU A 3 37.44 13.69 0.50
CA GLU A 3 36.12 14.33 0.29
C GLU A 3 35.52 14.09 -1.10
N GLU A 4 36.36 14.00 -2.14
CA GLU A 4 35.92 13.68 -3.51
C GLU A 4 35.43 12.23 -3.62
N LYS A 5 36.07 11.33 -2.87
CA LYS A 5 35.70 9.92 -2.78
C LYS A 5 34.42 9.72 -1.96
N GLU A 6 34.25 10.45 -0.87
CA GLU A 6 32.99 10.47 -0.09
C GLU A 6 31.82 11.04 -0.90
N ARG A 7 32.04 12.10 -1.70
CA ARG A 7 31.02 12.64 -2.62
C ARG A 7 30.66 11.66 -3.73
N LEU A 8 31.62 10.97 -4.33
CA LEU A 8 31.39 9.92 -5.33
C LEU A 8 30.67 8.69 -4.72
N GLU A 9 30.96 8.34 -3.47
CA GLU A 9 30.28 7.27 -2.74
C GLU A 9 28.86 7.66 -2.29
N GLN A 10 28.60 8.95 -1.99
CA GLN A 10 27.24 9.47 -1.76
C GLN A 10 26.42 9.53 -3.05
N ASP A 11 27.01 9.89 -4.19
CA ASP A 11 26.38 9.88 -5.52
C ASP A 11 26.03 8.45 -6.00
N GLN A 12 26.82 7.46 -5.55
CA GLN A 12 26.60 6.03 -5.84
C GLN A 12 25.60 5.33 -4.89
N ARG A 13 25.27 5.92 -3.74
CA ARG A 13 24.48 5.24 -2.68
C ARG A 13 23.04 4.97 -3.05
N GLU A 14 22.44 5.70 -3.98
CA GLU A 14 21.04 5.50 -4.33
C GLU A 14 20.85 5.84 -5.80
N LYS A 15 21.08 4.87 -6.70
CA LYS A 15 20.32 4.90 -7.95
C LYS A 15 18.86 4.96 -7.51
N PRO A 16 18.12 6.06 -7.77
CA PRO A 16 16.70 6.04 -7.47
C PRO A 16 16.17 4.87 -8.28
N MET A 17 15.67 3.83 -7.60
CA MET A 17 14.75 2.93 -8.28
C MET A 17 13.76 3.85 -9.00
N SER A 18 13.43 3.52 -10.25
CA SER A 18 12.43 4.32 -10.95
C SER A 18 11.27 4.53 -9.99
N PHE A 19 10.84 5.77 -9.77
CA PHE A 19 9.85 6.10 -8.75
C PHE A 19 8.62 5.17 -8.84
N MET A 20 8.27 4.76 -10.06
CA MET A 20 7.25 3.74 -10.34
C MET A 20 7.56 2.35 -9.77
N ALA A 21 8.81 1.89 -9.85
CA ALA A 21 9.25 0.64 -9.25
C ALA A 21 9.14 0.68 -7.71
N MET A 22 9.50 1.79 -7.06
CA MET A 22 9.27 1.94 -5.62
C MET A 22 7.78 1.85 -5.28
N VAL A 23 6.91 2.58 -6.00
CA VAL A 23 5.45 2.52 -5.80
C VAL A 23 4.92 1.08 -5.92
N VAL A 24 5.37 0.35 -6.94
CA VAL A 24 4.98 -1.06 -7.16
C VAL A 24 5.47 -1.95 -6.02
N ILE A 25 6.74 -1.82 -5.61
CA ILE A 25 7.31 -2.61 -4.51
C ILE A 25 6.59 -2.29 -3.20
N THR A 26 6.33 -1.02 -2.91
CA THR A 26 5.61 -0.58 -1.71
C THR A 26 4.20 -1.14 -1.68
N GLY A 27 3.49 -1.11 -2.82
CA GLY A 27 2.17 -1.72 -2.96
C GLY A 27 2.20 -3.24 -2.78
N LEU A 28 3.18 -3.93 -3.36
CA LEU A 28 3.32 -5.38 -3.25
C LEU A 28 3.65 -5.79 -1.81
N VAL A 29 4.65 -5.16 -1.19
CA VAL A 29 5.06 -5.42 0.20
C VAL A 29 3.92 -5.09 1.16
N GLY A 30 3.29 -3.91 1.00
CA GLY A 30 2.14 -3.52 1.80
C GLY A 30 0.99 -4.51 1.68
N GLY A 31 0.68 -4.97 0.46
CA GLY A 31 -0.40 -5.92 0.21
C GLY A 31 -0.13 -7.30 0.81
N ILE A 32 1.08 -7.82 0.67
CA ILE A 32 1.46 -9.13 1.25
C ILE A 32 1.50 -9.05 2.78
N LEU A 33 2.12 -8.00 3.34
CA LEU A 33 2.21 -7.85 4.79
C LEU A 33 0.83 -7.65 5.42
N TRP A 34 -0.04 -6.83 4.83
CA TRP A 34 -1.36 -6.54 5.40
C TRP A 34 -2.34 -7.68 5.19
N SER A 35 -2.23 -8.43 4.08
CA SER A 35 -3.02 -9.67 3.92
C SER A 35 -2.59 -10.76 4.89
N GLY A 36 -1.29 -10.85 5.21
CA GLY A 36 -0.79 -11.70 6.29
C GLY A 36 -1.33 -11.30 7.67
N LEU A 37 -1.33 -9.99 7.98
CA LEU A 37 -1.94 -9.46 9.21
C LEU A 37 -3.45 -9.70 9.27
N ALA A 38 -4.16 -9.56 8.16
CA ALA A 38 -5.58 -9.87 8.06
C ALA A 38 -5.86 -11.36 8.29
N TYR A 39 -5.02 -12.25 7.76
CA TYR A 39 -5.10 -13.68 8.03
C TYR A 39 -4.85 -13.99 9.51
N LEU A 40 -3.88 -13.33 10.15
CA LEU A 40 -3.67 -13.46 11.60
C LEU A 40 -4.90 -12.97 12.38
N ALA A 41 -5.45 -11.81 12.03
CA ALA A 41 -6.67 -11.31 12.66
C ALA A 41 -7.84 -12.30 12.54
N TYR A 42 -7.94 -12.99 11.39
CA TYR A 42 -8.91 -14.06 11.19
C TYR A 42 -8.64 -15.26 12.12
N VAL A 43 -7.39 -15.71 12.25
CA VAL A 43 -7.01 -16.80 13.17
C VAL A 43 -7.30 -16.45 14.64
N PHE A 44 -7.15 -15.17 15.01
CA PHE A 44 -7.47 -14.67 16.35
C PHE A 44 -8.97 -14.33 16.55
N ASN A 45 -9.84 -14.61 15.57
CA ASN A 45 -11.27 -14.29 15.60
C ASN A 45 -11.59 -12.78 15.76
N PHE A 46 -10.68 -11.90 15.34
CA PHE A 46 -10.94 -10.45 15.28
C PHE A 46 -11.70 -10.03 14.00
N THR A 47 -11.70 -10.89 12.98
CA THR A 47 -12.43 -10.69 11.74
C THR A 47 -13.01 -12.02 11.26
N GLU A 48 -14.27 -12.01 10.84
CA GLU A 48 -14.92 -13.16 10.22
C GLU A 48 -14.57 -13.30 8.73
N ILE A 49 -13.93 -12.27 8.15
CA ILE A 49 -13.58 -12.20 6.74
C ILE A 49 -12.36 -13.07 6.46
N ARG A 50 -12.56 -14.13 5.66
CA ARG A 50 -11.50 -15.02 5.18
C ARG A 50 -10.81 -14.39 3.96
N PRO A 51 -9.48 -14.53 3.81
CA PRO A 51 -8.79 -14.10 2.58
C PRO A 51 -9.40 -14.71 1.31
N ASN A 52 -9.92 -15.96 1.40
CA ASN A 52 -10.53 -16.70 0.29
C ASN A 52 -11.79 -16.06 -0.29
N VAL A 53 -12.37 -15.07 0.38
CA VAL A 53 -13.50 -14.28 -0.14
C VAL A 53 -13.19 -13.73 -1.54
N ILE A 54 -11.94 -13.36 -1.82
CA ILE A 54 -11.55 -12.83 -3.14
C ILE A 54 -11.70 -13.85 -4.28
N LEU A 55 -11.69 -15.14 -3.95
CA LEU A 55 -11.84 -16.27 -4.89
C LEU A 55 -13.28 -16.74 -5.02
N GLU A 56 -14.21 -16.27 -4.19
CA GLU A 56 -15.63 -16.65 -4.26
C GLU A 56 -16.33 -16.29 -5.58
N PRO A 57 -16.13 -15.08 -6.16
CA PRO A 57 -16.78 -14.70 -7.42
C PRO A 57 -16.28 -15.55 -8.59
N TRP A 58 -15.14 -16.22 -8.41
CA TRP A 58 -14.53 -17.07 -9.40
C TRP A 58 -15.03 -18.51 -9.22
N THR A 59 -15.55 -19.10 -10.30
CA THR A 59 -16.04 -20.49 -10.34
C THR A 59 -14.87 -21.48 -10.40
N ILE A 60 -13.96 -21.40 -9.43
CA ILE A 60 -12.81 -22.29 -9.29
C ILE A 60 -13.15 -23.28 -8.18
N GLY A 61 -13.00 -24.58 -8.45
CA GLY A 61 -13.54 -25.68 -7.62
C GLY A 61 -13.05 -25.71 -6.17
N ALA A 62 -13.45 -26.75 -5.42
CA ALA A 62 -13.29 -26.87 -3.95
C ALA A 62 -11.87 -26.64 -3.37
N TRP A 63 -10.82 -26.67 -4.20
CA TRP A 63 -9.46 -26.34 -3.79
C TRP A 63 -9.31 -24.90 -3.28
N LYS A 64 -10.22 -23.98 -3.67
CA LYS A 64 -10.22 -22.57 -3.23
C LYS A 64 -10.47 -22.38 -1.74
N GLU A 65 -11.03 -23.37 -1.05
CA GLU A 65 -11.30 -23.29 0.39
C GLU A 65 -10.14 -23.82 1.25
N GLY A 66 -9.18 -24.51 0.62
CA GLY A 66 -8.00 -25.03 1.29
C GLY A 66 -6.88 -24.00 1.44
N TRP A 67 -5.75 -24.46 2.00
CA TRP A 67 -4.52 -23.67 2.19
C TRP A 67 -4.01 -22.99 0.90
N LEU A 68 -4.17 -23.66 -0.25
CA LEU A 68 -3.79 -23.11 -1.56
C LEU A 68 -4.65 -21.89 -1.93
N GLY A 69 -5.94 -21.90 -1.59
CA GLY A 69 -6.81 -20.75 -1.78
C GLY A 69 -6.35 -19.54 -0.98
N THR A 70 -5.91 -19.75 0.27
CA THR A 70 -5.43 -18.68 1.14
C THR A 70 -4.17 -18.02 0.57
N LEU A 71 -3.22 -18.83 0.10
CA LEU A 71 -1.98 -18.34 -0.49
C LEU A 71 -2.25 -17.52 -1.77
N ILE A 72 -3.12 -18.03 -2.64
CA ILE A 72 -3.47 -17.34 -3.89
C ILE A 72 -4.25 -16.06 -3.61
N SER A 73 -5.11 -16.07 -2.60
CA SER A 73 -5.84 -14.87 -2.16
C SER A 73 -4.89 -13.78 -1.66
N ILE A 74 -3.89 -14.14 -0.86
CA ILE A 74 -2.84 -13.22 -0.40
C ILE A 74 -2.09 -12.61 -1.59
N LEU A 75 -1.73 -13.41 -2.60
CA LEU A 75 -1.09 -12.92 -3.81
C LEU A 75 -1.99 -11.98 -4.62
N LEU A 76 -3.27 -12.31 -4.76
CA LEU A 76 -4.24 -11.46 -5.46
C LEU A 76 -4.48 -10.13 -4.72
N ILE A 77 -4.59 -10.17 -3.39
CA ILE A 77 -4.68 -8.95 -2.56
C ILE A 77 -3.40 -8.13 -2.73
N GLY A 78 -2.23 -8.76 -2.79
CA GLY A 78 -0.96 -8.12 -3.14
C GLY A 78 -1.01 -7.41 -4.50
N ALA A 79 -1.55 -8.06 -5.52
CA ALA A 79 -1.70 -7.46 -6.84
C ALA A 79 -2.69 -6.27 -6.85
N ILE A 80 -3.83 -6.38 -6.17
CA ILE A 80 -4.80 -5.29 -6.01
C ILE A 80 -4.19 -4.12 -5.24
N SER A 81 -3.36 -4.41 -4.24
CA SER A 81 -2.65 -3.41 -3.44
C SER A 81 -1.69 -2.56 -4.30
N ILE A 82 -1.08 -3.13 -5.34
CA ILE A 82 -0.29 -2.36 -6.31
C ILE A 82 -1.18 -1.33 -7.02
N VAL A 83 -2.38 -1.73 -7.45
CA VAL A 83 -3.35 -0.81 -8.07
C VAL A 83 -3.74 0.30 -7.09
N ALA A 84 -3.99 -0.04 -5.83
CA ALA A 84 -4.25 0.95 -4.79
C ALA A 84 -3.07 1.91 -4.58
N ALA A 85 -1.82 1.43 -4.60
CA ALA A 85 -0.64 2.29 -4.50
C ALA A 85 -0.52 3.25 -5.69
N LEU A 86 -0.81 2.77 -6.91
CA LEU A 86 -0.83 3.59 -8.12
C LEU A 86 -1.95 4.65 -8.08
N ILE A 87 -3.13 4.31 -7.58
CA ILE A 87 -4.23 5.28 -7.41
C ILE A 87 -3.81 6.37 -6.42
N TYR A 88 -3.19 6.02 -5.29
CA TYR A 88 -2.68 7.01 -4.34
C TYR A 88 -1.65 7.93 -5.01
N TYR A 89 -0.71 7.36 -5.77
CA TYR A 89 0.28 8.14 -6.50
C TYR A 89 -0.36 9.13 -7.48
N ALA A 90 -1.34 8.68 -8.27
CA ALA A 90 -2.00 9.51 -9.26
C ALA A 90 -2.82 10.65 -8.63
N ALA A 91 -3.55 10.36 -7.54
CA ALA A 91 -4.48 11.31 -6.94
C ALA A 91 -3.83 12.24 -5.91
N LEU A 92 -2.93 11.72 -5.07
CA LEU A 92 -2.56 12.35 -3.79
C LEU A 92 -1.06 12.62 -3.62
N ARG A 93 -0.19 12.35 -4.61
CA ARG A 93 1.28 12.57 -4.49
C ARG A 93 1.70 13.99 -4.08
N LYS A 94 0.81 14.98 -4.23
CA LYS A 94 1.08 16.39 -3.94
C LYS A 94 0.88 16.75 -2.46
N PHE A 95 0.17 15.93 -1.70
CA PHE A 95 -0.19 16.23 -0.31
C PHE A 95 0.65 15.40 0.67
N GLN A 96 1.20 16.07 1.69
CA GLN A 96 2.29 15.54 2.52
C GLN A 96 1.89 15.26 3.96
N SER A 97 0.63 14.93 4.16
CA SER A 97 0.10 14.77 5.50
C SER A 97 -0.18 13.30 5.77
N ILE A 98 0.23 12.81 6.95
CA ILE A 98 -0.18 11.49 7.44
C ILE A 98 -1.71 11.35 7.43
N PHE A 99 -2.41 12.46 7.68
CA PHE A 99 -3.87 12.54 7.60
C PHE A 99 -4.42 12.26 6.20
N VAL A 100 -3.65 12.56 5.14
CA VAL A 100 -4.02 12.27 3.75
C VAL A 100 -3.95 10.76 3.48
N GLY A 101 -2.92 10.08 3.99
CA GLY A 101 -2.83 8.62 3.95
C GLY A 101 -3.95 7.95 4.76
N ALA A 102 -4.28 8.47 5.94
CA ALA A 102 -5.40 7.97 6.74
C ALA A 102 -6.75 8.17 6.03
N GLY A 103 -7.01 9.35 5.46
CA GLY A 103 -8.21 9.62 4.67
C GLY A 103 -8.32 8.74 3.43
N TYR A 104 -7.18 8.47 2.77
CA TYR A 104 -7.12 7.51 1.67
C TYR A 104 -7.49 6.09 2.12
N GLY A 105 -6.99 5.65 3.27
CA GLY A 105 -7.35 4.36 3.86
C GLY A 105 -8.86 4.25 4.12
N VAL A 106 -9.48 5.29 4.70
CA VAL A 106 -10.93 5.33 4.90
C VAL A 106 -11.69 5.29 3.57
N ALA A 107 -11.23 6.04 2.57
CA ALA A 107 -11.84 6.03 1.24
C ALA A 107 -11.75 4.64 0.57
N LEU A 108 -10.60 3.96 0.70
CA LEU A 108 -10.43 2.58 0.23
C LEU A 108 -11.36 1.61 0.96
N PHE A 109 -11.48 1.74 2.29
CA PHE A 109 -12.41 0.92 3.07
C PHE A 109 -13.84 1.07 2.55
N LEU A 110 -14.31 2.30 2.36
CA LEU A 110 -15.65 2.57 1.83
C LEU A 110 -15.80 2.03 0.41
N LEU A 111 -14.79 2.20 -0.44
CA LEU A 111 -14.78 1.66 -1.80
C LEU A 111 -14.93 0.13 -1.77
N VAL A 112 -14.19 -0.58 -0.92
CA VAL A 112 -14.29 -2.04 -0.84
C VAL A 112 -15.65 -2.48 -0.28
N PHE A 113 -16.13 -1.88 0.81
CA PHE A 113 -17.37 -2.32 1.48
C PHE A 113 -18.67 -1.86 0.81
N PHE A 114 -18.64 -0.80 0.00
CA PHE A 114 -19.83 -0.33 -0.73
C PHE A 114 -19.82 -0.72 -2.21
N ILE A 115 -18.67 -0.67 -2.89
CA ILE A 115 -18.58 -0.92 -4.34
C ILE A 115 -18.27 -2.39 -4.62
N LEU A 116 -17.37 -3.00 -3.85
CA LEU A 116 -16.95 -4.40 -4.07
C LEU A 116 -17.84 -5.41 -3.35
N ASN A 117 -18.61 -5.01 -2.34
CA ASN A 117 -19.58 -5.88 -1.64
C ASN A 117 -20.53 -6.67 -2.59
N PRO A 118 -21.18 -6.06 -3.61
CA PRO A 118 -21.99 -6.83 -4.56
C PRO A 118 -21.19 -7.86 -5.39
N ILE A 119 -19.87 -7.72 -5.48
CA ILE A 119 -18.99 -8.67 -6.18
C ILE A 119 -18.65 -9.86 -5.26
N PHE A 120 -18.62 -9.68 -3.94
CA PHE A 120 -18.22 -10.68 -2.95
C PHE A 120 -19.39 -11.12 -2.06
N PRO A 121 -20.26 -12.03 -2.54
CA PRO A 121 -21.48 -12.42 -1.84
C PRO A 121 -21.26 -13.15 -0.50
N GLY A 122 -20.06 -13.67 -0.21
CA GLY A 122 -19.73 -14.24 1.09
C GLY A 122 -19.27 -13.24 2.14
N ILE A 123 -19.17 -11.94 1.82
CA ILE A 123 -19.08 -10.89 2.83
C ILE A 123 -20.51 -10.58 3.26
N SER A 124 -20.85 -10.85 4.53
CA SER A 124 -22.14 -10.43 5.09
C SER A 124 -22.37 -8.93 4.84
N PRO A 125 -23.62 -8.47 4.71
CA PRO A 125 -23.90 -7.04 4.56
C PRO A 125 -23.24 -6.27 5.70
N PHE A 126 -22.70 -5.07 5.42
CA PHE A 126 -22.00 -4.23 6.41
C PHE A 126 -22.77 -4.07 7.74
N TRP A 127 -24.11 -4.11 7.67
CA TRP A 127 -25.02 -4.00 8.82
C TRP A 127 -25.12 -5.25 9.70
N ASP A 128 -24.68 -6.40 9.18
CA ASP A 128 -24.75 -7.72 9.84
C ASP A 128 -23.37 -8.23 10.25
N LEU A 129 -22.30 -7.45 9.98
CA LEU A 129 -20.95 -7.77 10.44
C LEU A 129 -20.81 -7.51 11.93
N GLU A 130 -20.07 -8.38 12.61
CA GLU A 130 -19.67 -8.12 13.98
C GLU A 130 -18.91 -6.78 14.08
N ARG A 131 -19.23 -6.00 15.12
CA ARG A 131 -18.61 -4.69 15.35
C ARG A 131 -17.09 -4.78 15.44
N ASN A 132 -16.55 -5.90 15.96
CA ASN A 132 -15.13 -6.18 16.02
C ASN A 132 -14.51 -6.30 14.62
N THR A 133 -15.18 -6.99 13.70
CA THR A 133 -14.77 -7.11 12.28
C THR A 133 -14.71 -5.74 11.60
N ILE A 134 -15.71 -4.88 11.81
CA ILE A 134 -15.75 -3.54 11.22
C ILE A 134 -14.60 -2.67 11.75
N ILE A 135 -14.40 -2.63 13.07
CA ILE A 135 -13.33 -1.82 13.69
C ILE A 135 -11.96 -2.30 13.21
N THR A 136 -11.74 -3.62 13.24
CA THR A 136 -10.47 -4.23 12.79
C THR A 136 -10.19 -3.94 11.32
N SER A 137 -11.21 -4.04 10.47
CA SER A 137 -11.08 -3.75 9.04
C SER A 137 -10.70 -2.28 8.81
N ILE A 138 -11.47 -1.34 9.37
CA ILE A 138 -11.19 0.10 9.24
C ILE A 138 -9.77 0.42 9.71
N CYS A 139 -9.34 -0.17 10.85
CA CYS A 139 -7.99 -0.01 11.37
C CYS A 139 -6.94 -0.47 10.36
N PHE A 140 -7.09 -1.67 9.78
CA PHE A 140 -6.15 -2.16 8.77
C PHE A 140 -6.10 -1.29 7.52
N TYR A 141 -7.25 -0.82 7.03
CA TYR A 141 -7.29 0.06 5.86
C TYR A 141 -6.64 1.43 6.13
N ILE A 142 -6.85 2.00 7.33
CA ILE A 142 -6.17 3.24 7.73
C ILE A 142 -4.66 3.01 7.82
N LEU A 143 -4.22 1.95 8.50
CA LEU A 143 -2.80 1.62 8.62
C LEU A 143 -2.16 1.37 7.25
N PHE A 144 -2.87 0.69 6.36
CA PHE A 144 -2.44 0.47 4.97
C PHE A 144 -2.31 1.79 4.22
N GLY A 145 -3.33 2.65 4.28
CA GLY A 145 -3.33 3.94 3.61
C GLY A 145 -2.25 4.89 4.13
N VAL A 146 -1.98 4.87 5.44
CA VAL A 146 -0.88 5.62 6.06
C VAL A 146 0.47 5.06 5.62
N PHE A 147 0.66 3.73 5.61
CA PHE A 147 1.88 3.09 5.14
C PHE A 147 2.20 3.48 3.69
N VAL A 148 1.26 3.24 2.78
CA VAL A 148 1.40 3.59 1.36
C VAL A 148 1.62 5.09 1.18
N GLY A 149 0.81 5.89 1.87
CA GLY A 149 0.85 7.34 1.72
C GLY A 149 2.14 7.95 2.22
N TYR A 150 2.66 7.48 3.36
CA TYR A 150 3.93 7.91 3.90
C TYR A 150 5.09 7.51 2.98
N SER A 151 5.15 6.25 2.54
CA SER A 151 6.22 5.77 1.66
C SER A 151 6.28 6.54 0.33
N ILE A 152 5.14 6.75 -0.33
CA ILE A 152 5.10 7.44 -1.63
C ILE A 152 5.35 8.95 -1.47
N SER A 153 4.71 9.60 -0.49
CA SER A 153 4.85 11.04 -0.30
C SER A 153 6.26 11.41 0.18
N TYR A 154 6.90 10.58 1.01
CA TYR A 154 8.28 10.81 1.46
C TYR A 154 9.27 10.71 0.30
N GLU A 155 9.19 9.65 -0.50
CA GLU A 155 10.11 9.50 -1.63
C GLU A 155 9.92 10.58 -2.71
N ALA A 156 8.68 11.01 -2.93
CA ALA A 156 8.41 12.12 -3.85
C ALA A 156 9.07 13.44 -3.40
N GLN A 157 9.24 13.63 -2.08
CA GLN A 157 9.96 14.77 -1.53
C GLN A 157 11.45 14.66 -1.71
N GLU A 158 12.01 13.50 -1.42
CA GLU A 158 13.45 13.29 -1.52
C GLU A 158 13.95 13.56 -2.95
N ILE A 159 13.21 13.09 -3.96
CA ILE A 159 13.51 13.38 -5.37
C ILE A 159 13.40 14.89 -5.66
N ARG A 160 12.39 15.57 -5.11
CA ARG A 160 12.21 17.01 -5.32
C ARG A 160 13.31 17.84 -4.66
N GLY A 161 13.75 17.46 -3.46
CA GLY A 161 14.86 18.08 -2.75
C GLY A 161 16.17 17.95 -3.53
N LYS A 162 16.52 16.73 -3.96
CA LYS A 162 17.72 16.48 -4.79
C LYS A 162 17.72 17.32 -6.08
N THR A 163 16.56 17.46 -6.75
CA THR A 163 16.43 18.27 -7.98
C THR A 163 16.61 19.78 -7.72
N GLU A 164 16.15 20.29 -6.57
CA GLU A 164 16.30 21.70 -6.20
C GLU A 164 17.76 22.03 -5.83
N ASP A 165 18.44 21.13 -5.12
CA ASP A 165 19.86 21.27 -4.78
C ASP A 165 20.77 21.23 -6.02
N GLU A 166 20.52 20.33 -6.97
CA GLU A 166 21.23 20.30 -8.27
C GLU A 166 21.03 21.58 -9.08
N LYS A 167 19.79 22.11 -9.12
CA LYS A 167 19.51 23.39 -9.80
C LYS A 167 20.24 24.55 -9.13
N LYS A 168 20.31 24.57 -7.80
CA LYS A 168 21.01 25.62 -7.05
C LYS A 168 22.52 25.54 -7.28
N ALA A 169 23.11 24.34 -7.25
CA ALA A 169 24.53 24.11 -7.54
C ALA A 169 24.93 24.47 -8.98
N ARG A 170 24.04 24.28 -9.96
CA ARG A 170 24.27 24.69 -11.35
C ARG A 170 24.16 26.21 -11.56
N THR A 171 23.41 26.91 -10.71
CA THR A 171 23.11 28.35 -10.90
C THR A 171 24.08 29.26 -10.14
N ASP A 172 24.76 28.76 -9.10
CA ASP A 172 25.77 29.49 -8.32
C ASP A 172 27.07 28.67 -8.20
N PRO A 173 28.01 28.78 -9.16
CA PRO A 173 29.26 28.00 -9.14
C PRO A 173 30.33 28.52 -8.14
N ASP A 174 30.08 29.61 -7.41
CA ASP A 174 31.08 30.30 -6.55
C ASP A 174 30.96 29.95 -5.04
N LEU A 175 30.14 28.97 -4.66
CA LEU A 175 29.96 28.57 -3.24
C LEU A 175 30.65 27.24 -2.88
N THR A 176 31.84 27.00 -3.43
CA THR A 176 32.74 25.88 -3.05
C THR A 176 34.12 26.38 -2.70
#